data_AF-A0AAU9WVJ2-F1
#
_entry.id   AF-A0AAU9WVJ2-F1
#
_cell.length_a   1.000
_cell.length_b   1.000
_cell.length_c   1.000
_cell.angle_alpha   90.00
_cell.angle_beta   90.00
_cell.angle_gamma   90.00
#
_symmetry.space_group_name_H-M   'P 1'
#
loop_
_entity.id
_entity.type
_entity.pdbx_description
1 polymer ?
#
loop_
_entity_poly.entity_id
_entity_poly.type
_entity_poly.pdbx_seq_one_letter_code
_entity_poly.pdbx_strand_id
1 'polypeptide(L)'
;MEFMEGGTLKAYLEKNHGDGQGKDFSVRFLEDIGSAIEHLHSLNIIFVSLKKLILSADHTVLKLGDFGLARATEGTRQTKTQIGSYCYMAPEVVTSGGRYSKRADVHSFGLCLIEVLSGREVYDNILQHETVFSKKMAGENPTIPNIPIEEFGEELVLKLKEIIDGCLKPEKSRPEMNFLLNILRGQITSRKITVQLYCVGTGTGTTAVLHGQPSSSAIVFHEGKPLLLADVGAGVLKACRERHAHNEFPRNVFITNNHLDHAGELPLLFLFESERRHLAGEPHLRVLSGPEVQHKLKTCRLDEMLHLYTLEQIADWIVCQQEGDPTYLDDEKQFSMKIHKTLHSGICYGFVLFFKEKPVLGYCIDSGFKEDVFDFFFQATTVIVGARSNASKEHASFTEVVNYVRKIQPKETKVYITGYGIDAEYPYEGLPGVEQLRANQYIALWDEETDSNS
;
A
#
# COMPACT_ATOMS: atom_id res chain seq x y z
N MET A 1 -22.76 -8.50 -20.00
CA MET A 1 -22.47 -7.27 -19.25
C MET A 1 -23.78 -6.71 -18.73
N GLU A 2 -23.75 -6.12 -17.54
CA GLU A 2 -24.86 -5.34 -17.00
C GLU A 2 -25.18 -4.16 -17.93
N PHE A 3 -26.46 -3.79 -18.02
CA PHE A 3 -26.90 -2.60 -18.77
C PHE A 3 -26.99 -1.41 -17.82
N MET A 4 -26.42 -0.28 -18.23
CA MET A 4 -26.33 0.95 -17.44
C MET A 4 -26.99 2.09 -18.22
N GLU A 5 -28.12 2.60 -17.70
CA GLU A 5 -29.01 3.55 -18.40
C GLU A 5 -28.45 4.97 -18.54
N GLY A 6 -27.45 5.35 -17.73
CA GLY A 6 -26.85 6.69 -17.75
C GLY A 6 -25.93 6.95 -18.95
N GLY A 7 -25.67 5.93 -19.77
CA GLY A 7 -24.84 6.07 -20.96
C GLY A 7 -23.36 6.29 -20.66
N THR A 8 -22.62 6.81 -21.64
CA THR A 8 -21.15 6.97 -21.54
C THR A 8 -20.77 8.29 -20.88
N LEU A 9 -19.61 8.33 -20.20
CA LEU A 9 -19.05 9.56 -19.64
C LEU A 9 -18.91 10.66 -20.71
N LYS A 10 -18.47 10.31 -21.91
CA LYS A 10 -18.38 11.27 -23.03
C LYS A 10 -19.70 11.99 -23.29
N ALA A 11 -20.77 11.24 -23.51
CA ALA A 11 -22.11 11.80 -23.76
C ALA A 11 -22.62 12.63 -22.56
N TYR A 12 -22.28 12.22 -21.33
CA TYR A 12 -22.62 12.96 -20.13
C TYR A 12 -21.88 14.31 -20.06
N LEU A 13 -20.58 14.35 -20.34
CA LEU A 13 -19.78 15.58 -20.37
C LEU A 13 -20.23 16.55 -21.47
N GLU A 14 -20.53 16.05 -22.68
CA GLU A 14 -21.03 16.87 -23.81
C GLU A 14 -22.33 17.61 -23.48
N LYS A 15 -23.21 17.00 -22.67
CA LYS A 15 -24.49 17.59 -22.26
C LYS A 15 -24.34 18.76 -21.28
N ASN A 16 -23.22 18.83 -20.57
CA ASN A 16 -22.97 19.81 -19.49
C ASN A 16 -22.15 21.02 -19.96
N HIS A 17 -22.04 21.26 -21.27
CA HIS A 17 -21.56 22.50 -21.91
C HIS A 17 -20.19 23.02 -21.47
N GLY A 18 -19.30 22.16 -20.96
CA GLY A 18 -17.93 22.53 -20.62
C GLY A 18 -17.77 23.25 -19.29
N ASP A 19 -18.75 23.11 -18.39
CA ASP A 19 -18.59 23.31 -16.96
C ASP A 19 -18.24 21.95 -16.31
N GLY A 20 -17.24 21.94 -15.42
CA GLY A 20 -16.81 20.73 -14.71
C GLY A 20 -17.95 20.04 -13.94
N GLN A 21 -17.80 18.76 -13.62
CA GLN A 21 -18.87 17.97 -13.00
C GLN A 21 -19.06 18.22 -11.48
N GLY A 22 -18.35 19.20 -10.95
CA GLY A 22 -18.37 19.57 -9.53
C GLY A 22 -17.61 18.59 -8.64
N LYS A 23 -17.53 18.97 -7.35
CA LYS A 23 -16.73 18.26 -6.33
C LYS A 23 -17.13 16.80 -6.19
N ASP A 24 -18.40 16.56 -5.94
CA ASP A 24 -18.90 15.23 -5.55
C ASP A 24 -18.70 14.21 -6.68
N PHE A 25 -18.96 14.61 -7.92
CA PHE A 25 -18.74 13.74 -9.07
C PHE A 25 -17.25 13.48 -9.30
N SER A 26 -16.40 14.49 -9.13
CA SER A 26 -14.95 14.35 -9.30
C SER A 26 -14.34 13.39 -8.28
N VAL A 27 -14.76 13.47 -7.02
CA VAL A 27 -14.33 12.54 -5.97
C VAL A 27 -14.84 11.12 -6.26
N ARG A 28 -16.10 10.97 -6.66
CA ARG A 28 -16.66 9.66 -7.05
C ARG A 28 -15.95 9.03 -8.23
N PHE A 29 -15.65 9.83 -9.28
CA PHE A 29 -14.86 9.36 -10.42
C PHE A 29 -13.53 8.78 -9.94
N LEU A 30 -12.81 9.48 -9.07
CA LEU A 30 -11.53 9.01 -8.56
C LEU A 30 -11.66 7.72 -7.76
N GLU A 31 -12.65 7.63 -6.87
CA GLU A 31 -12.87 6.44 -6.04
C GLU A 31 -13.31 5.25 -6.89
N ASP A 32 -14.35 5.38 -7.72
CA ASP A 32 -14.92 4.29 -8.52
C ASP A 32 -13.93 3.80 -9.57
N ILE A 33 -13.42 4.71 -10.39
CA ILE A 33 -12.55 4.36 -11.52
C ILE A 33 -11.14 4.04 -11.05
N GLY A 34 -10.61 4.80 -10.08
CA GLY A 34 -9.30 4.52 -9.52
C GLY A 34 -9.28 3.17 -8.80
N SER A 35 -10.30 2.85 -8.00
CA SER A 35 -10.37 1.54 -7.32
C SER A 35 -10.58 0.39 -8.31
N ALA A 36 -11.36 0.59 -9.37
CA ALA A 36 -11.52 -0.43 -10.40
C ALA A 36 -10.20 -0.70 -11.16
N ILE A 37 -9.44 0.34 -11.50
CA ILE A 37 -8.12 0.18 -12.14
C ILE A 37 -7.12 -0.48 -11.18
N GLU A 38 -7.09 -0.06 -9.91
CA GLU A 38 -6.24 -0.66 -8.88
C GLU A 38 -6.54 -2.15 -8.71
N HIS A 39 -7.82 -2.52 -8.68
CA HIS A 39 -8.23 -3.92 -8.61
C HIS A 39 -7.70 -4.72 -9.81
N LEU A 40 -7.85 -4.21 -11.05
CA LEU A 40 -7.30 -4.86 -12.23
C LEU A 40 -5.78 -4.97 -12.18
N HIS A 41 -5.10 -3.92 -11.73
CA HIS A 41 -3.65 -3.90 -11.56
C HIS A 41 -3.18 -4.92 -10.52
N SER A 42 -3.94 -5.13 -9.44
CA SER A 42 -3.66 -6.15 -8.42
C SER A 42 -3.75 -7.58 -8.99
N LEU A 43 -4.58 -7.77 -10.01
CA LEU A 43 -4.74 -9.03 -10.76
C LEU A 43 -3.81 -9.13 -11.98
N ASN A 44 -2.85 -8.20 -12.13
CA ASN A 44 -1.93 -8.17 -13.28
C ASN A 44 -2.64 -8.01 -14.64
N ILE A 45 -3.76 -7.28 -14.65
CA ILE A 45 -4.54 -6.91 -15.85
C ILE A 45 -4.36 -5.41 -16.13
N ILE A 46 -4.11 -5.07 -17.39
CA ILE A 46 -4.03 -3.71 -17.93
C ILE A 46 -5.32 -3.43 -18.70
N PHE A 47 -6.01 -2.33 -18.42
CA PHE A 47 -7.34 -2.06 -18.97
C PHE A 47 -7.33 -1.45 -20.37
N VAL A 48 -6.34 -0.60 -20.69
CA VAL A 48 -6.06 -0.04 -22.04
C VAL A 48 -7.11 0.95 -22.59
N SER A 49 -8.38 0.91 -22.15
CA SER A 49 -9.49 1.63 -22.81
C SER A 49 -10.36 2.51 -21.89
N LEU A 50 -9.78 3.51 -21.22
CA LEU A 50 -10.52 4.42 -20.33
C LEU A 50 -11.51 5.37 -21.02
N LYS A 51 -11.65 5.35 -22.35
CA LYS A 51 -12.69 6.11 -23.07
C LYS A 51 -14.11 5.58 -22.86
N LYS A 52 -14.27 4.34 -22.38
CA LYS A 52 -15.56 3.63 -22.31
C LYS A 52 -16.07 3.48 -20.87
N LEU A 53 -16.10 4.60 -20.15
CA LEU A 53 -16.74 4.67 -18.83
C LEU A 53 -18.25 4.81 -18.99
N ILE A 54 -19.00 4.06 -18.19
CA ILE A 54 -20.47 3.98 -18.26
C ILE A 54 -21.07 4.37 -16.91
N LEU A 55 -22.17 5.13 -16.93
CA LEU A 55 -22.80 5.72 -15.75
C LEU A 55 -24.13 5.04 -15.41
N SER A 56 -24.47 5.00 -14.12
CA SER A 56 -25.80 4.60 -13.65
C SER A 56 -26.87 5.61 -14.08
N ALA A 57 -28.15 5.22 -14.04
CA ALA A 57 -29.27 6.07 -14.47
C ALA A 57 -29.32 7.43 -13.74
N ASP A 58 -28.92 7.45 -12.48
CA ASP A 58 -28.84 8.62 -11.61
C ASP A 58 -27.45 9.31 -11.64
N HIS A 59 -26.52 8.81 -12.45
CA HIS A 59 -25.14 9.28 -12.59
C HIS A 59 -24.32 9.30 -11.28
N THR A 60 -24.71 8.49 -10.30
CA THR A 60 -23.99 8.39 -9.02
C THR A 60 -22.89 7.33 -9.01
N VAL A 61 -22.91 6.38 -9.95
CA VAL A 61 -21.93 5.29 -10.05
C VAL A 61 -21.28 5.28 -11.42
N LEU A 62 -19.95 5.17 -11.45
CA LEU A 62 -19.18 4.98 -12.67
C LEU A 62 -18.61 3.56 -12.73
N LYS A 63 -18.69 2.93 -13.90
CA LYS A 63 -18.11 1.60 -14.13
C LYS A 63 -17.19 1.58 -15.35
N LEU A 64 -16.15 0.75 -15.28
CA LEU A 64 -15.33 0.38 -16.42
C LEU A 64 -16.16 -0.46 -17.40
N GLY A 65 -16.29 0.00 -18.64
CA GLY A 65 -16.94 -0.74 -19.73
C GLY A 65 -15.94 -1.23 -20.77
N ASP A 66 -16.30 -2.31 -21.48
CA ASP A 66 -15.55 -2.87 -22.60
C ASP A 66 -14.12 -3.35 -22.28
N PHE A 67 -14.05 -4.56 -21.74
CA PHE A 67 -12.81 -5.28 -21.47
C PHE A 67 -12.20 -5.95 -22.72
N GLY A 68 -12.76 -5.74 -23.92
CA GLY A 68 -12.32 -6.41 -25.15
C GLY A 68 -10.87 -6.10 -25.55
N LEU A 69 -10.28 -5.05 -24.96
CA LEU A 69 -8.90 -4.62 -25.18
C LEU A 69 -7.97 -4.83 -23.99
N ALA A 70 -8.50 -5.33 -22.86
CA ALA A 70 -7.73 -5.55 -21.66
C ALA A 70 -6.69 -6.68 -21.87
N ARG A 71 -5.55 -6.58 -21.19
CA ARG A 71 -4.41 -7.48 -21.39
C ARG A 71 -3.82 -7.95 -20.06
N ALA A 72 -3.49 -9.24 -19.96
CA ALA A 72 -2.67 -9.74 -18.86
C ALA A 72 -1.20 -9.31 -19.05
N THR A 73 -0.48 -9.05 -17.96
CA THR A 73 0.95 -8.71 -18.00
C THR A 73 1.85 -9.92 -18.31
N GLU A 74 1.37 -11.15 -18.11
CA GLU A 74 2.13 -12.39 -18.26
C GLU A 74 1.54 -13.33 -19.33
N GLY A 75 2.40 -14.16 -19.96
CA GLY A 75 1.99 -15.34 -20.73
C GLY A 75 1.53 -15.13 -22.18
N THR A 76 1.10 -13.92 -22.57
CA THR A 76 0.77 -13.62 -23.98
C THR A 76 1.87 -12.81 -24.65
N ARG A 77 2.31 -13.22 -25.86
CA ARG A 77 3.03 -12.32 -26.79
C ARG A 77 2.17 -11.07 -26.89
N GLN A 78 2.55 -9.98 -26.21
CA GLN A 78 1.85 -8.71 -26.36
C GLN A 78 1.92 -8.35 -27.84
N THR A 79 0.80 -8.46 -28.54
CA THR A 79 0.72 -8.03 -29.93
C THR A 79 0.98 -6.53 -29.93
N LYS A 80 2.08 -6.12 -30.56
CA LYS A 80 2.42 -4.71 -30.78
C LYS A 80 1.43 -4.15 -31.79
N THR A 81 0.27 -3.77 -31.29
CA THR A 81 -0.79 -3.17 -32.07
C THR A 81 -1.22 -1.95 -31.27
N GLN A 82 -1.10 -0.78 -31.89
CA GLN A 82 -1.65 0.44 -31.33
C GLN A 82 -3.18 0.31 -31.35
N ILE A 83 -3.78 0.13 -30.18
CA ILE A 83 -5.22 -0.07 -30.01
C ILE A 83 -5.70 0.81 -28.86
N GLY A 84 -6.72 1.62 -29.09
CA GLY A 84 -7.24 2.59 -28.13
C GLY A 84 -7.36 3.97 -28.77
N SER A 85 -7.88 4.94 -28.02
CA SER A 85 -8.04 6.31 -28.51
C SER A 85 -6.72 7.07 -28.29
N TYR A 86 -6.05 7.50 -29.37
CA TYR A 86 -4.73 8.16 -29.34
C TYR A 86 -4.63 9.33 -28.35
N CYS A 87 -5.72 10.05 -28.13
CA CYS A 87 -5.80 11.15 -27.17
C CYS A 87 -5.47 10.71 -25.73
N TYR A 88 -5.79 9.47 -25.35
CA TYR A 88 -5.58 8.94 -23.99
C TYR A 88 -4.28 8.15 -23.85
N MET A 89 -3.72 7.65 -24.96
CA MET A 89 -2.49 6.84 -24.92
C MET A 89 -1.33 7.59 -24.28
N ALA A 90 -0.61 6.89 -23.40
CA ALA A 90 0.61 7.43 -22.80
C ALA A 90 1.74 7.58 -23.85
N PRO A 91 2.66 8.55 -23.71
CA PRO A 91 3.71 8.80 -24.69
C PRO A 91 4.54 7.56 -25.05
N GLU A 92 4.92 6.76 -24.07
CA GLU A 92 5.70 5.52 -24.21
C GLU A 92 4.95 4.42 -24.96
N VAL A 93 3.62 4.39 -24.87
CA VAL A 93 2.80 3.43 -25.62
C VAL A 93 2.88 3.75 -27.10
N VAL A 94 2.86 5.04 -27.45
CA VAL A 94 2.94 5.47 -28.85
C VAL A 94 4.32 5.16 -29.42
N THR A 95 5.40 5.49 -28.70
CA THR A 95 6.79 5.26 -29.17
C THR A 95 7.17 3.78 -29.24
N SER A 96 6.63 2.95 -28.35
CA SER A 96 6.92 1.51 -28.33
C SER A 96 6.11 0.68 -29.35
N GLY A 97 5.17 1.32 -30.06
CA GLY A 97 4.27 0.64 -30.99
C GLY A 97 3.17 -0.17 -30.30
N GLY A 98 2.68 0.29 -29.15
CA GLY A 98 1.57 -0.34 -28.42
C GLY A 98 1.99 -1.30 -27.30
N ARG A 99 3.14 -1.06 -26.65
CA ARG A 99 3.49 -1.77 -25.41
C ARG A 99 2.80 -1.08 -24.23
N TYR A 100 1.74 -1.67 -23.73
CA TYR A 100 1.01 -1.16 -22.57
C TYR A 100 1.61 -1.69 -21.27
N SER A 101 1.58 -0.83 -20.25
CA SER A 101 1.94 -1.13 -18.86
C SER A 101 0.85 -0.62 -17.93
N LYS A 102 0.85 -1.06 -16.66
CA LYS A 102 -0.04 -0.50 -15.63
C LYS A 102 0.06 1.03 -15.54
N ARG A 103 1.27 1.57 -15.73
CA ARG A 103 1.54 3.02 -15.76
C ARG A 103 0.85 3.73 -16.92
N ALA A 104 0.60 3.05 -18.04
CA ALA A 104 -0.14 3.62 -19.17
C ALA A 104 -1.63 3.85 -18.83
N ASP A 105 -2.25 2.97 -18.03
CA ASP A 105 -3.60 3.19 -17.51
C ASP A 105 -3.62 4.41 -16.57
N VAL A 106 -2.60 4.56 -15.71
CA VAL A 106 -2.47 5.71 -14.79
C VAL A 106 -2.42 7.04 -15.56
N HIS A 107 -1.68 7.10 -16.67
CA HIS A 107 -1.67 8.29 -17.52
C HIS A 107 -3.05 8.58 -18.13
N SER A 108 -3.69 7.55 -18.67
CA SER A 108 -5.03 7.66 -19.26
C SER A 108 -6.05 8.14 -18.22
N PHE A 109 -5.93 7.70 -16.97
CA PHE A 109 -6.77 8.10 -15.86
C PHE A 109 -6.62 9.58 -15.52
N GLY A 110 -5.38 10.10 -15.46
CA GLY A 110 -5.13 11.52 -15.26
C GLY A 110 -5.75 12.40 -16.34
N LEU A 111 -5.74 11.95 -17.60
CA LEU A 111 -6.42 12.65 -18.69
C LEU A 111 -7.93 12.66 -18.49
N CYS A 112 -8.56 11.52 -18.17
CA CYS A 112 -9.99 11.47 -17.88
C CYS A 112 -10.39 12.37 -16.69
N LEU A 113 -9.55 12.46 -15.66
CA LEU A 113 -9.80 13.36 -14.53
C LEU A 113 -9.81 14.84 -14.96
N ILE A 114 -8.92 15.23 -15.87
CA ILE A 114 -8.93 16.57 -16.48
C ILE A 114 -10.26 16.82 -17.21
N GLU A 115 -10.79 15.83 -17.94
CA GLU A 115 -12.09 15.96 -18.63
C GLU A 115 -13.25 16.12 -17.67
N VAL A 116 -13.24 15.36 -16.57
CA VAL A 116 -14.27 15.48 -15.52
C VAL A 116 -14.24 16.85 -14.85
N LEU A 117 -13.05 17.36 -14.55
CA LEU A 117 -12.87 18.67 -13.91
C LEU A 117 -13.15 19.84 -14.85
N SER A 118 -12.88 19.69 -16.14
CA SER A 118 -13.08 20.76 -17.13
C SER A 118 -14.41 20.69 -17.87
N GLY A 119 -15.09 19.53 -17.86
CA GLY A 119 -16.24 19.25 -18.70
C GLY A 119 -15.92 19.15 -20.19
N ARG A 120 -14.64 19.08 -20.59
CA ARG A 120 -14.19 19.15 -22.00
C ARG A 120 -13.28 17.98 -22.34
N GLU A 121 -13.42 17.42 -23.55
CA GLU A 121 -12.53 16.34 -24.02
C GLU A 121 -11.09 16.88 -24.12
N VAL A 122 -10.12 16.10 -23.64
CA VAL A 122 -8.72 16.49 -23.77
C VAL A 122 -8.34 16.41 -25.24
N TYR A 123 -7.70 17.47 -25.75
CA TYR A 123 -7.28 17.59 -27.14
C TYR A 123 -8.43 17.72 -28.16
N ASP A 124 -9.64 18.10 -27.72
CA ASP A 124 -10.84 18.30 -28.58
C ASP A 124 -10.60 19.21 -29.80
N ASN A 125 -9.69 20.19 -29.67
CA ASN A 125 -9.33 21.14 -30.74
C ASN A 125 -8.20 20.66 -31.66
N ILE A 126 -7.71 19.42 -31.51
CA ILE A 126 -6.59 18.90 -32.30
C ILE A 126 -7.08 17.84 -33.27
N LEU A 127 -7.50 18.30 -34.46
CA LEU A 127 -8.02 17.47 -35.55
C LEU A 127 -6.99 16.49 -36.15
N GLN A 128 -5.70 16.67 -35.87
CA GLN A 128 -4.62 15.87 -36.42
C GLN A 128 -3.91 15.07 -35.32
N HIS A 129 -4.00 13.74 -35.39
CA HIS A 129 -3.33 12.82 -34.46
C HIS A 129 -1.81 13.09 -34.36
N GLU A 130 -1.18 13.54 -35.45
CA GLU A 130 0.24 13.91 -35.52
C GLU A 130 0.61 15.08 -34.60
N THR A 131 -0.31 16.03 -34.39
CA THR A 131 -0.11 17.18 -33.52
C THR A 131 -0.23 16.79 -32.04
N VAL A 132 -1.18 15.92 -31.70
CA VAL A 132 -1.27 15.33 -30.33
C VAL A 132 -0.02 14.53 -30.03
N PHE A 133 0.45 13.74 -31.01
CA PHE A 133 1.67 12.96 -30.87
C PHE A 133 2.90 13.85 -30.63
N SER A 134 3.08 14.88 -31.46
CA SER A 134 4.22 15.80 -31.34
C SER A 134 4.26 16.51 -29.98
N LYS A 135 3.11 16.98 -29.49
CA LYS A 135 2.99 17.56 -28.15
C LYS A 135 3.37 16.60 -27.04
N LYS A 136 2.85 15.36 -27.09
CA LYS A 136 3.20 14.30 -26.12
C LYS A 136 4.70 13.96 -26.16
N MET A 137 5.32 13.95 -27.33
CA MET A 137 6.76 13.70 -27.48
C MET A 137 7.61 14.86 -26.96
N ALA A 138 7.11 16.09 -27.03
CA ALA A 138 7.73 17.28 -26.44
C ALA A 138 7.53 17.38 -24.91
N GLY A 139 6.76 16.46 -24.30
CA GLY A 139 6.40 16.52 -22.89
C GLY A 139 5.35 17.57 -22.56
N GLU A 140 4.64 18.08 -23.57
CA GLU A 140 3.55 19.04 -23.40
C GLU A 140 2.27 18.32 -22.95
N ASN A 141 2.04 18.36 -21.64
CA ASN A 141 0.82 17.86 -21.03
C ASN A 141 -0.34 18.85 -21.17
N PRO A 142 -1.60 18.37 -21.17
CA PRO A 142 -2.76 19.26 -21.11
C PRO A 142 -2.73 20.14 -19.86
N THR A 143 -3.24 21.35 -19.98
CA THR A 143 -3.35 22.28 -18.85
C THR A 143 -4.37 21.76 -17.85
N ILE A 144 -4.00 21.76 -16.56
CA ILE A 144 -4.94 21.49 -15.47
C ILE A 144 -5.97 22.62 -15.42
N PRO A 145 -7.28 22.33 -15.43
CA PRO A 145 -8.31 23.37 -15.37
C PRO A 145 -8.25 24.13 -14.05
N ASN A 146 -8.81 25.34 -14.03
CA ASN A 146 -8.99 26.06 -12.77
C ASN A 146 -10.08 25.35 -11.94
N ILE A 147 -9.71 24.82 -10.77
CA ILE A 147 -10.63 24.12 -9.86
C ILE A 147 -11.15 25.13 -8.83
N PRO A 148 -12.46 25.39 -8.73
CA PRO A 148 -13.02 26.37 -7.80
C PRO A 148 -12.75 25.99 -6.34
N ILE A 149 -11.92 26.77 -5.64
CA ILE A 149 -11.55 26.50 -4.24
C ILE A 149 -12.78 26.62 -3.33
N GLU A 150 -13.71 27.51 -3.65
CA GLU A 150 -14.94 27.74 -2.88
C GLU A 150 -15.84 26.50 -2.84
N GLU A 151 -15.83 25.70 -3.91
CA GLU A 151 -16.62 24.47 -4.00
C GLU A 151 -15.84 23.26 -3.47
N PHE A 152 -14.58 23.09 -3.89
CA PHE A 152 -13.81 21.89 -3.62
C PHE A 152 -13.16 21.90 -2.23
N GLY A 153 -12.76 23.07 -1.75
CA GLY A 153 -11.89 23.25 -0.58
C GLY A 153 -10.41 23.13 -0.95
N GLU A 154 -9.57 23.94 -0.30
CA GLU A 154 -8.14 24.08 -0.63
C GLU A 154 -7.37 22.75 -0.57
N GLU A 155 -7.61 21.95 0.47
CA GLU A 155 -6.96 20.64 0.64
C GLU A 155 -7.24 19.69 -0.53
N LEU A 156 -8.51 19.59 -0.96
CA LEU A 156 -8.89 18.73 -2.06
C LEU A 156 -8.33 19.24 -3.39
N VAL A 157 -8.32 20.56 -3.61
CA VAL A 157 -7.70 21.16 -4.80
C VAL A 157 -6.22 20.80 -4.90
N LEU A 158 -5.49 20.84 -3.78
CA LEU A 158 -4.08 20.43 -3.75
C LEU A 158 -3.92 18.95 -4.07
N LYS A 159 -4.71 18.06 -3.45
CA LYS A 159 -4.71 16.62 -3.74
C LYS A 159 -5.01 16.32 -5.21
N LEU A 160 -6.01 16.99 -5.80
CA LEU A 160 -6.38 16.81 -7.19
C LEU A 160 -5.25 17.21 -8.14
N LYS A 161 -4.59 18.36 -7.89
CA LYS A 161 -3.44 18.80 -8.68
C LYS A 161 -2.28 17.81 -8.57
N GLU A 162 -1.98 17.35 -7.36
CA GLU A 162 -0.92 16.35 -7.11
C GLU A 162 -1.20 15.03 -7.84
N ILE A 163 -2.44 14.54 -7.79
CA ILE A 163 -2.85 13.33 -8.50
C ILE A 163 -2.67 13.50 -10.01
N ILE A 164 -3.13 14.61 -10.59
CA ILE A 164 -3.00 14.89 -12.03
C ILE A 164 -1.54 14.98 -12.43
N ASP A 165 -0.73 15.76 -11.71
CA ASP A 165 0.70 15.90 -11.97
C ASP A 165 1.42 14.55 -11.87
N GLY A 166 1.08 13.74 -10.87
CA GLY A 166 1.56 12.38 -10.71
C GLY A 166 1.25 11.51 -11.95
N CYS A 167 0.00 11.55 -12.43
CA CYS A 167 -0.44 10.78 -13.60
C CYS A 167 0.29 11.18 -14.89
N LEU A 168 0.69 12.43 -15.04
CA LEU A 168 1.25 12.97 -16.28
C LEU A 168 2.79 12.99 -16.30
N LYS A 169 3.45 12.42 -15.29
CA LYS A 169 4.91 12.21 -15.26
C LYS A 169 5.39 11.22 -16.34
N PRO A 170 6.70 11.19 -16.67
CA PRO A 170 7.30 10.13 -17.45
C PRO A 170 7.02 8.73 -16.86
N GLU A 171 6.96 7.68 -17.70
CA GLU A 171 6.51 6.32 -17.31
C GLU A 171 7.11 5.81 -15.99
N LYS A 172 8.43 5.94 -15.84
CA LYS A 172 9.16 5.45 -14.66
C LYS A 172 8.81 6.22 -13.38
N SER A 173 8.47 7.50 -13.51
CA SER A 173 8.20 8.42 -12.40
C SER A 173 6.72 8.56 -12.08
N ARG A 174 5.81 7.99 -12.89
CA ARG A 174 4.38 7.89 -12.56
C ARG A 174 4.19 7.03 -11.31
N PRO A 175 3.29 7.39 -10.39
CA PRO A 175 2.96 6.53 -9.26
C PRO A 175 2.12 5.32 -9.71
N GLU A 176 1.90 4.38 -8.80
CA GLU A 176 0.88 3.34 -8.97
C GLU A 176 -0.51 3.88 -8.63
N MET A 177 -1.56 3.23 -9.14
CA MET A 177 -2.94 3.70 -8.91
C MET A 177 -3.30 3.75 -7.42
N ASN A 178 -2.86 2.76 -6.64
CA ASN A 178 -3.09 2.72 -5.20
C ASN A 178 -2.49 3.96 -4.47
N PHE A 179 -1.30 4.40 -4.87
CA PHE A 179 -0.70 5.61 -4.29
C PHE A 179 -1.56 6.86 -4.52
N LEU A 180 -2.14 6.99 -5.72
CA LEU A 180 -3.04 8.10 -6.05
C LEU A 180 -4.35 8.06 -5.25
N LEU A 181 -4.93 6.87 -5.07
CA LEU A 181 -6.10 6.68 -4.20
C LEU A 181 -5.78 7.04 -2.74
N ASN A 182 -4.58 6.72 -2.27
CA ASN A 182 -4.17 7.03 -0.91
C ASN A 182 -3.96 8.54 -0.70
N ILE A 183 -3.50 9.29 -1.72
CA ILE A 183 -3.49 10.76 -1.68
C ILE A 183 -4.93 11.29 -1.52
N LEU A 184 -5.86 10.81 -2.35
CA LEU A 184 -7.27 11.23 -2.28
C LEU A 184 -7.88 10.97 -0.90
N ARG A 185 -7.69 9.76 -0.39
CA ARG A 185 -8.20 9.29 0.91
C ARG A 185 -7.51 9.94 2.12
N GLY A 186 -6.53 10.81 1.89
CA GLY A 186 -5.75 11.45 2.97
C GLY A 186 -4.86 10.51 3.75
N GLN A 187 -4.56 9.34 3.18
CA GLN A 187 -3.66 8.34 3.76
C GLN A 187 -2.19 8.68 3.46
N ILE A 188 -1.94 9.49 2.43
CA ILE A 188 -0.64 10.04 2.02
C ILE A 188 -0.81 11.56 1.84
N THR A 189 0.14 12.36 2.33
CA THR A 189 0.14 13.83 2.23
C THR A 189 1.30 14.32 1.35
N SER A 190 1.18 15.52 0.76
CA SER A 190 2.23 16.21 -0.01
C SER A 190 3.49 16.57 0.80
N ARG A 191 3.45 16.34 2.11
CA ARG A 191 4.59 16.45 3.00
C ARG A 191 5.61 15.38 2.65
N LYS A 192 6.91 15.70 2.76
CA LYS A 192 7.95 14.68 2.65
C LYS A 192 7.78 13.69 3.82
N ILE A 193 7.09 12.59 3.55
CA ILE A 193 6.93 11.50 4.52
C ILE A 193 8.29 10.83 4.65
N THR A 194 8.99 11.12 5.74
CA THR A 194 10.30 10.54 6.03
C THR A 194 10.16 9.08 6.39
N VAL A 195 9.13 8.72 7.17
CA VAL A 195 8.88 7.34 7.60
C VAL A 195 7.44 6.95 7.25
N GLN A 196 7.30 5.86 6.50
CA GLN A 196 6.01 5.31 6.10
C GLN A 196 5.95 3.82 6.38
N LEU A 197 4.76 3.32 6.66
CA LEU A 197 4.47 1.90 6.73
C LEU A 197 3.61 1.49 5.55
N TYR A 198 3.92 0.35 4.96
CA TYR A 198 3.09 -0.34 3.99
C TYR A 198 2.57 -1.64 4.60
N CYS A 199 1.25 -1.78 4.70
CA CYS A 199 0.64 -3.03 5.12
C CYS A 199 0.67 -4.04 3.97
N VAL A 200 1.48 -5.09 4.10
CA VAL A 200 1.57 -6.15 3.10
C VAL A 200 0.35 -7.06 3.20
N GLY A 201 -0.02 -7.44 4.43
CA GLY A 201 -1.17 -8.26 4.72
C GLY A 201 -1.74 -7.98 6.11
N THR A 202 -3.00 -8.34 6.30
CA THR A 202 -3.74 -8.15 7.57
C THR A 202 -4.18 -9.47 8.20
N GLY A 203 -3.80 -10.62 7.62
CA GLY A 203 -4.09 -11.94 8.15
C GLY A 203 -5.58 -12.25 8.24
N THR A 204 -6.13 -12.92 7.23
CA THR A 204 -7.56 -13.30 7.15
C THR A 204 -7.81 -14.76 7.58
N GLY A 205 -6.90 -15.34 8.37
CA GLY A 205 -6.95 -16.74 8.80
C GLY A 205 -6.24 -17.70 7.85
N THR A 206 -5.90 -18.88 8.36
CA THR A 206 -5.10 -19.90 7.67
C THR A 206 -5.71 -20.31 6.31
N THR A 207 -7.03 -20.25 6.17
CA THR A 207 -7.75 -20.57 4.93
C THR A 207 -7.53 -19.53 3.84
N ALA A 208 -7.48 -18.24 4.17
CA ALA A 208 -7.33 -17.18 3.18
C ALA A 208 -5.89 -17.08 2.63
N VAL A 209 -4.92 -17.52 3.42
CA VAL A 209 -3.54 -17.76 2.97
C VAL A 209 -3.50 -18.77 1.83
N LEU A 210 -4.29 -19.86 1.89
CA LEU A 210 -4.41 -20.83 0.79
C LEU A 210 -4.99 -20.22 -0.49
N HIS A 211 -5.74 -19.12 -0.36
CA HIS A 211 -6.28 -18.34 -1.48
C HIS A 211 -5.34 -17.21 -1.94
N GLY A 212 -4.09 -17.17 -1.45
CA GLY A 212 -3.07 -16.22 -1.90
C GLY A 212 -3.09 -14.86 -1.21
N GLN A 213 -3.82 -14.71 -0.10
CA GLN A 213 -3.75 -13.51 0.74
C GLN A 213 -2.54 -13.61 1.69
N PRO A 214 -1.67 -12.58 1.78
CA PRO A 214 -0.53 -12.61 2.68
C PRO A 214 -0.97 -12.58 4.15
N SER A 215 -0.21 -13.24 5.03
CA SER A 215 -0.35 -13.11 6.47
C SER A 215 -0.11 -11.68 6.96
N SER A 216 -0.50 -11.39 8.20
CA SER A 216 -0.26 -10.09 8.84
C SER A 216 1.21 -9.71 8.78
N SER A 217 1.52 -8.65 8.05
CA SER A 217 2.90 -8.21 7.84
C SER A 217 2.93 -6.78 7.33
N ALA A 218 4.01 -6.06 7.63
CA ALA A 218 4.17 -4.68 7.21
C ALA A 218 5.63 -4.34 6.90
N ILE A 219 5.84 -3.44 5.95
CA ILE A 219 7.17 -2.90 5.65
C ILE A 219 7.23 -1.45 6.08
N VAL A 220 8.24 -1.10 6.87
CA VAL A 220 8.59 0.29 7.17
C VAL A 220 9.60 0.77 6.14
N PHE A 221 9.38 1.94 5.58
CA PHE A 221 10.30 2.63 4.69
C PHE A 221 10.81 3.91 5.34
N HIS A 222 12.07 4.24 5.05
CA HIS A 222 12.70 5.51 5.36
C HIS A 222 13.14 6.18 4.05
N GLU A 223 12.63 7.38 3.79
CA GLU A 223 12.89 8.14 2.55
C GLU A 223 12.66 7.30 1.27
N GLY A 224 11.60 6.50 1.26
CA GLY A 224 11.24 5.62 0.14
C GLY A 224 12.05 4.32 0.03
N LYS A 225 13.04 4.09 0.91
CA LYS A 225 13.81 2.84 0.95
C LYS A 225 13.29 1.88 2.02
N PRO A 226 13.18 0.57 1.72
CA PRO A 226 12.69 -0.42 2.67
C PRO A 226 13.68 -0.59 3.84
N LEU A 227 13.23 -0.30 5.06
CA LEU A 227 14.04 -0.38 6.29
C LEU A 227 13.84 -1.70 7.03
N LEU A 228 12.59 -2.05 7.31
CA LEU A 228 12.21 -3.17 8.19
C LEU A 228 10.99 -3.90 7.63
N LEU A 229 11.06 -5.23 7.52
CA LEU A 229 9.90 -6.10 7.38
C LEU A 229 9.49 -6.61 8.76
N ALA A 230 8.27 -6.27 9.18
CA ALA A 230 7.65 -6.74 10.39
C ALA A 230 6.80 -7.99 10.09
N ASP A 231 7.31 -9.13 10.57
CA ASP A 231 6.76 -10.47 10.40
C ASP A 231 6.78 -11.04 8.97
N VAL A 232 6.92 -12.36 8.86
CA VAL A 232 6.95 -13.07 7.58
C VAL A 232 6.24 -14.41 7.70
N GLY A 233 4.99 -14.46 7.29
CA GLY A 233 4.26 -15.71 7.13
C GLY A 233 4.01 -16.05 5.67
N ALA A 234 3.07 -16.95 5.45
CA ALA A 234 2.74 -17.41 4.12
C ALA A 234 2.15 -16.29 3.23
N GLY A 235 2.57 -16.27 1.96
CA GLY A 235 2.18 -15.28 0.96
C GLY A 235 2.90 -13.93 1.06
N VAL A 236 3.64 -13.66 2.15
CA VAL A 236 4.31 -12.36 2.37
C VAL A 236 5.43 -12.16 1.37
N LEU A 237 6.29 -13.16 1.15
CA LEU A 237 7.40 -13.03 0.20
C LEU A 237 6.89 -12.75 -1.22
N LYS A 238 5.84 -13.47 -1.65
CA LYS A 238 5.20 -13.25 -2.95
C LYS A 238 4.61 -11.83 -3.04
N ALA A 239 3.83 -11.41 -2.04
CA ALA A 239 3.22 -10.09 -2.01
C ALA A 239 4.26 -8.96 -2.04
N CYS A 240 5.36 -9.11 -1.30
CA CYS A 240 6.46 -8.17 -1.32
C CYS A 240 7.07 -8.02 -2.72
N ARG A 241 7.15 -9.10 -3.52
CA ARG A 241 7.78 -9.06 -4.84
C ARG A 241 6.85 -8.63 -5.97
N GLU A 242 5.57 -9.01 -5.91
CA GLU A 242 4.60 -8.67 -6.95
C GLU A 242 4.09 -7.23 -6.83
N ARG A 243 4.03 -6.70 -5.60
CA ARG A 243 3.33 -5.44 -5.29
C ARG A 243 4.27 -4.28 -4.94
N HIS A 244 5.58 -4.53 -4.77
CA HIS A 244 6.55 -3.44 -4.60
C HIS A 244 7.31 -3.13 -5.88
N ALA A 245 7.07 -1.92 -6.41
CA ALA A 245 7.76 -1.35 -7.56
C ALA A 245 9.28 -1.12 -7.36
N HIS A 246 9.80 -1.21 -6.13
CA HIS A 246 11.19 -0.87 -5.82
C HIS A 246 12.17 -2.04 -5.97
N ASN A 247 11.72 -3.27 -6.23
CA ASN A 247 12.57 -4.45 -6.46
C ASN A 247 13.58 -4.79 -5.33
N GLU A 248 13.57 -4.05 -4.22
CA GLU A 248 14.49 -4.21 -3.09
C GLU A 248 13.74 -4.75 -1.88
N PHE A 249 14.23 -5.87 -1.35
CA PHE A 249 13.69 -6.49 -0.14
C PHE A 249 14.36 -5.87 1.11
N PRO A 250 13.63 -5.56 2.20
CA PRO A 250 14.20 -4.97 3.40
C PRO A 250 15.38 -5.78 3.96
N ARG A 251 16.47 -5.10 4.36
CA ARG A 251 17.61 -5.78 4.99
C ARG A 251 17.26 -6.28 6.39
N ASN A 252 16.50 -5.51 7.16
CA ASN A 252 16.07 -5.90 8.50
C ASN A 252 14.73 -6.65 8.41
N VAL A 253 14.66 -7.82 9.02
CA VAL A 253 13.44 -8.63 9.12
C VAL A 253 13.22 -8.98 10.59
N PHE A 254 12.14 -8.49 11.18
CA PHE A 254 11.75 -8.84 12.54
C PHE A 254 10.73 -9.98 12.53
N ILE A 255 11.08 -11.09 13.16
CA ILE A 255 10.20 -12.25 13.30
C ILE A 255 9.51 -12.21 14.66
N THR A 256 8.19 -12.03 14.64
CA THR A 256 7.40 -11.81 15.86
C THR A 256 7.19 -13.11 16.63
N ASN A 257 7.03 -14.22 15.92
CA ASN A 257 6.71 -15.54 16.47
C ASN A 257 7.21 -16.65 15.51
N ASN A 258 7.15 -17.92 15.93
CA ASN A 258 7.66 -19.07 15.19
C ASN A 258 6.64 -20.24 15.07
N HIS A 259 5.34 -19.96 15.05
CA HIS A 259 4.31 -20.97 14.80
C HIS A 259 4.01 -21.15 13.30
N LEU A 260 3.36 -22.26 12.94
CA LEU A 260 3.40 -22.88 11.59
C LEU A 260 2.93 -21.99 10.43
N ASP A 261 1.90 -21.18 10.64
CA ASP A 261 1.32 -20.26 9.64
C ASP A 261 2.13 -18.96 9.45
N HIS A 262 2.97 -18.61 10.43
CA HIS A 262 3.82 -17.41 10.43
C HIS A 262 5.31 -17.69 10.17
N ALA A 263 5.72 -18.94 9.94
CA ALA A 263 7.14 -19.28 9.79
C ALA A 263 7.45 -20.27 8.65
N GLY A 264 6.43 -20.66 7.87
CA GLY A 264 6.56 -21.67 6.82
C GLY A 264 7.48 -21.27 5.66
N GLU A 265 7.51 -19.98 5.29
CA GLU A 265 8.30 -19.49 4.15
C GLU A 265 9.72 -19.03 4.55
N LEU A 266 10.05 -18.99 5.84
CA LEU A 266 11.33 -18.47 6.33
C LEU A 266 12.56 -19.19 5.76
N PRO A 267 12.61 -20.52 5.69
CA PRO A 267 13.75 -21.22 5.10
C PRO A 267 14.02 -20.80 3.65
N LEU A 268 12.96 -20.72 2.84
CA LEU A 268 13.04 -20.30 1.45
C LEU A 268 13.43 -18.83 1.30
N LEU A 269 12.85 -17.96 2.12
CA LEU A 269 13.20 -16.55 2.17
C LEU A 269 14.70 -16.38 2.44
N PHE A 270 15.20 -17.01 3.50
CA PHE A 270 16.58 -16.80 3.91
C PHE A 270 17.57 -17.36 2.90
N LEU A 271 17.28 -18.53 2.31
CA LEU A 271 18.11 -19.09 1.24
C LEU A 271 18.18 -18.14 0.04
N PHE A 272 17.00 -17.74 -0.45
CA PHE A 272 16.89 -16.91 -1.64
C PHE A 272 17.53 -15.53 -1.44
N GLU A 273 17.19 -14.83 -0.36
CA GLU A 273 17.72 -13.49 -0.12
C GLU A 273 19.20 -13.51 0.25
N SER A 274 19.69 -14.54 0.94
CA SER A 274 21.13 -14.68 1.19
C SER A 274 21.91 -14.83 -0.12
N GLU A 275 21.49 -15.76 -0.98
CA GLU A 275 22.18 -16.00 -2.27
C GLU A 275 22.10 -14.77 -3.18
N ARG A 276 20.93 -14.13 -3.29
CA ARG A 276 20.74 -12.91 -4.08
C ARG A 276 21.67 -11.79 -3.59
N ARG A 277 21.71 -11.54 -2.28
CA ARG A 277 22.56 -10.50 -1.67
C ARG A 277 24.04 -10.79 -1.88
N HIS A 278 24.45 -12.04 -1.70
CA HIS A 278 25.81 -12.48 -1.96
C HIS A 278 26.24 -12.22 -3.42
N LEU A 279 25.41 -12.62 -4.39
CA LEU A 279 25.68 -12.40 -5.82
C LEU A 279 25.70 -10.91 -6.19
N ALA A 280 24.92 -10.08 -5.50
CA ALA A 280 24.88 -8.63 -5.71
C ALA A 280 25.98 -7.85 -4.95
N GLY A 281 26.76 -8.52 -4.09
CA GLY A 281 27.72 -7.84 -3.19
C GLY A 281 27.05 -6.99 -2.12
N GLU A 282 25.79 -7.27 -1.79
CA GLU A 282 25.02 -6.58 -0.76
C GLU A 282 25.29 -7.17 0.63
N PRO A 283 25.14 -6.39 1.71
CA PRO A 283 25.18 -6.91 3.07
C PRO A 283 24.13 -8.00 3.30
N HIS A 284 24.45 -8.95 4.19
CA HIS A 284 23.53 -10.01 4.60
C HIS A 284 22.23 -9.45 5.19
N LEU A 285 21.19 -10.29 5.08
CA LEU A 285 19.92 -10.10 5.77
C LEU A 285 20.18 -10.03 7.28
N ARG A 286 19.55 -9.07 7.96
CA ARG A 286 19.54 -9.01 9.43
C ARG A 286 18.24 -9.62 9.92
N VAL A 287 18.32 -10.77 10.57
CA VAL A 287 17.16 -11.44 11.17
C VAL A 287 17.09 -11.08 12.64
N LEU A 288 16.10 -10.28 12.99
CA LEU A 288 15.84 -9.77 14.33
C LEU A 288 14.70 -10.56 14.98
N SER A 289 14.85 -10.94 16.24
CA SER A 289 13.76 -11.54 17.01
C SER A 289 14.08 -11.53 18.51
N GLY A 290 13.07 -11.81 19.34
CA GLY A 290 13.30 -12.15 20.75
C GLY A 290 14.16 -13.42 20.91
N PRO A 291 14.80 -13.62 22.07
CA PRO A 291 15.80 -14.68 22.26
C PRO A 291 15.21 -16.08 22.06
N GLU A 292 14.03 -16.35 22.63
CA GLU A 292 13.41 -17.66 22.50
C GLU A 292 12.88 -17.95 21.08
N VAL A 293 12.41 -16.91 20.36
CA VAL A 293 12.05 -17.05 18.94
C VAL A 293 13.30 -17.36 18.12
N GLN A 294 14.39 -16.65 18.34
CA GLN A 294 15.64 -16.85 17.59
C GLN A 294 16.19 -18.25 17.80
N HIS A 295 16.16 -18.74 19.04
CA HIS A 295 16.58 -20.10 19.35
C HIS A 295 15.79 -21.12 18.53
N LYS A 296 14.45 -21.04 18.55
CA LYS A 296 13.60 -21.98 17.78
C LYS A 296 13.75 -21.84 16.27
N LEU A 297 14.05 -20.65 15.75
CA LEU A 297 14.34 -20.47 14.31
C LEU A 297 15.58 -21.28 13.93
N LYS A 298 16.65 -21.14 14.70
CA LYS A 298 17.93 -21.81 14.46
C LYS A 298 17.89 -23.32 14.68
N THR A 299 17.19 -23.79 15.71
CA THR A 299 17.20 -25.22 16.11
C THR A 299 16.06 -26.04 15.54
N CYS A 300 15.02 -25.41 14.98
CA CYS A 300 13.87 -26.14 14.45
C CYS A 300 13.57 -25.76 12.99
N ARG A 301 13.41 -24.46 12.67
CA ARG A 301 12.97 -24.06 11.33
C ARG A 301 14.03 -24.21 10.25
N LEU A 302 15.28 -23.95 10.61
CA LEU A 302 16.39 -24.03 9.68
C LEU A 302 17.14 -25.35 9.72
N ASP A 303 16.71 -26.30 10.57
CA ASP A 303 17.42 -27.57 10.77
C ASP A 303 17.69 -28.30 9.44
N GLU A 304 16.70 -28.35 8.57
CA GLU A 304 16.81 -28.93 7.24
C GLU A 304 17.80 -28.21 6.32
N MET A 305 18.15 -26.95 6.57
CA MET A 305 19.13 -26.20 5.78
C MET A 305 20.56 -26.30 6.33
N LEU A 306 20.72 -26.63 7.61
CA LEU A 306 22.02 -26.58 8.29
C LEU A 306 23.04 -27.60 7.78
N HIS A 307 22.60 -28.62 7.03
CA HIS A 307 23.49 -29.55 6.36
C HIS A 307 24.11 -28.98 5.06
N LEU A 308 23.57 -27.88 4.53
CA LEU A 308 24.02 -27.22 3.29
C LEU A 308 24.69 -25.86 3.57
N TYR A 309 24.22 -25.12 4.57
CA TYR A 309 24.67 -23.77 4.89
C TYR A 309 24.91 -23.61 6.40
N THR A 310 25.91 -22.82 6.78
CA THR A 310 26.05 -22.38 8.17
C THR A 310 25.10 -21.22 8.47
N LEU A 311 24.75 -21.01 9.73
CA LEU A 311 23.85 -19.92 10.14
C LEU A 311 24.38 -18.54 9.70
N GLU A 312 25.70 -18.35 9.75
CA GLU A 312 26.37 -17.10 9.37
C GLU A 312 26.37 -16.87 7.86
N GLN A 313 26.27 -17.93 7.06
CA GLN A 313 26.05 -17.83 5.61
C GLN A 313 24.61 -17.47 5.26
N ILE A 314 23.67 -17.71 6.18
CA ILE A 314 22.25 -17.46 5.95
C ILE A 314 21.89 -16.00 6.27
N ALA A 315 22.31 -15.49 7.43
CA ALA A 315 21.94 -14.16 7.89
C ALA A 315 22.81 -13.65 9.06
N ASP A 316 22.77 -12.34 9.28
CA ASP A 316 23.19 -11.70 10.53
C ASP A 316 22.07 -11.87 11.57
N TRP A 317 22.32 -12.67 12.62
CA TRP A 317 21.32 -12.99 13.63
C TRP A 317 21.36 -12.01 14.81
N ILE A 318 20.37 -11.12 14.89
CA ILE A 318 20.30 -10.07 15.92
C ILE A 318 19.29 -10.47 17.00
N VAL A 319 19.76 -10.71 18.22
CA VAL A 319 18.88 -10.97 19.37
C VAL A 319 18.42 -9.65 19.97
N CYS A 320 17.13 -9.36 19.88
CA CYS A 320 16.53 -8.22 20.55
C CYS A 320 16.21 -8.61 22.00
N GLN A 321 16.69 -7.83 22.97
CA GLN A 321 16.38 -8.04 24.39
C GLN A 321 15.18 -7.17 24.80
N GLN A 322 14.36 -7.68 25.71
CA GLN A 322 13.26 -6.89 26.29
C GLN A 322 13.78 -5.85 27.29
N GLU A 323 14.81 -6.20 28.05
CA GLU A 323 15.50 -5.30 28.99
C GLU A 323 16.87 -4.92 28.44
N GLY A 324 17.25 -3.66 28.56
CA GLY A 324 18.55 -3.13 28.14
C GLY A 324 18.46 -2.10 27.01
N ASP A 325 19.58 -1.92 26.32
CA ASP A 325 19.70 -0.95 25.23
C ASP A 325 18.81 -1.34 24.03
N PRO A 326 18.23 -0.36 23.32
CA PRO A 326 17.41 -0.64 22.16
C PRO A 326 18.26 -1.23 21.03
N THR A 327 17.64 -2.04 20.18
CA THR A 327 18.31 -2.60 19.00
C THR A 327 18.29 -1.61 17.85
N TYR A 328 19.45 -1.18 17.36
CA TYR A 328 19.55 -0.25 16.23
C TYR A 328 19.40 -0.94 14.87
N LEU A 329 18.66 -0.31 13.96
CA LEU A 329 18.32 -0.87 12.63
C LEU A 329 19.19 -0.30 11.49
N ASP A 330 19.92 0.76 11.76
CA ASP A 330 20.77 1.51 10.84
C ASP A 330 22.08 1.94 11.51
N ASP A 331 23.10 2.19 10.70
CA ASP A 331 24.45 2.53 11.19
C ASP A 331 24.51 3.94 11.81
N GLU A 332 23.63 4.84 11.33
CA GLU A 332 23.48 6.22 11.81
C GLU A 332 22.70 6.30 13.13
N LYS A 333 22.16 5.16 13.60
CA LYS A 333 21.38 5.04 14.84
C LYS A 333 20.15 5.94 14.89
N GLN A 334 19.57 6.27 13.73
CA GLN A 334 18.32 7.02 13.66
C GLN A 334 17.14 6.14 14.05
N PHE A 335 17.22 4.84 13.76
CA PHE A 335 16.17 3.87 14.05
C PHE A 335 16.60 2.90 15.14
N SER A 336 15.75 2.80 16.16
CA SER A 336 15.95 1.82 17.23
C SER A 336 14.65 1.12 17.58
N MET A 337 14.75 -0.09 18.11
CA MET A 337 13.61 -0.95 18.39
C MET A 337 13.70 -1.52 19.79
N LYS A 338 12.58 -1.49 20.51
CA LYS A 338 12.41 -2.21 21.78
C LYS A 338 11.30 -3.24 21.62
N ILE A 339 11.51 -4.43 22.14
CA ILE A 339 10.53 -5.52 22.05
C ILE A 339 9.84 -5.75 23.38
N HIS A 340 8.65 -6.34 23.32
CA HIS A 340 7.96 -6.81 24.53
C HIS A 340 7.27 -8.14 24.24
N LYS A 341 7.42 -9.10 25.14
CA LYS A 341 6.76 -10.40 25.05
C LYS A 341 5.25 -10.24 25.16
N THR A 342 4.49 -10.92 24.31
CA THR A 342 3.02 -10.81 24.25
C THR A 342 2.33 -12.05 24.81
N LEU A 343 1.01 -11.97 24.99
CA LEU A 343 0.20 -13.06 25.52
C LEU A 343 -0.39 -13.89 24.37
N HIS A 344 0.22 -15.02 24.05
CA HIS A 344 -0.22 -15.89 22.95
C HIS A 344 0.06 -17.37 23.28
N SER A 345 -0.51 -18.33 22.54
CA SER A 345 -0.25 -19.77 22.76
C SER A 345 1.22 -20.14 22.57
N GLY A 346 1.90 -19.40 21.71
CA GLY A 346 3.33 -19.52 21.42
C GLY A 346 4.17 -18.40 22.02
N ILE A 347 5.48 -18.48 21.75
CA ILE A 347 6.43 -17.42 22.10
C ILE A 347 6.30 -16.32 21.05
N CYS A 348 5.77 -15.17 21.46
CA CYS A 348 5.49 -14.05 20.59
C CYS A 348 5.99 -12.74 21.18
N TYR A 349 6.41 -11.83 20.31
CA TYR A 349 6.85 -10.48 20.65
C TYR A 349 6.19 -9.46 19.73
N GLY A 350 5.81 -8.32 20.31
CA GLY A 350 5.61 -7.09 19.57
C GLY A 350 6.83 -6.19 19.72
N PHE A 351 6.82 -5.05 19.02
CA PHE A 351 7.86 -4.04 19.16
C PHE A 351 7.32 -2.61 19.14
N VAL A 352 8.12 -1.69 19.68
CA VAL A 352 8.01 -0.26 19.40
C VAL A 352 9.24 0.17 18.63
N LEU A 353 9.00 0.78 17.48
CA LEU A 353 10.01 1.41 16.63
C LEU A 353 10.12 2.89 16.98
N PHE A 354 11.36 3.33 17.13
CA PHE A 354 11.72 4.71 17.42
C PHE A 354 12.47 5.29 16.22
N PHE A 355 12.14 6.52 15.85
CA PHE A 355 12.89 7.33 14.90
C PHE A 355 13.37 8.59 15.62
N LYS A 356 14.69 8.82 15.67
CA LYS A 356 15.31 9.92 16.43
C LYS A 356 14.78 9.98 17.88
N GLU A 357 14.78 8.83 18.54
CA GLU A 357 14.29 8.63 19.93
C GLU A 357 12.78 8.84 20.15
N LYS A 358 12.01 9.30 19.15
CA LYS A 358 10.55 9.41 19.25
C LYS A 358 9.88 8.08 18.84
N PRO A 359 8.93 7.53 19.62
CA PRO A 359 8.23 6.29 19.29
C PRO A 359 7.21 6.53 18.15
N VAL A 360 7.47 5.95 16.98
CA VAL A 360 6.68 6.20 15.77
C VAL A 360 5.71 5.07 15.43
N LEU A 361 6.02 3.84 15.83
CA LEU A 361 5.17 2.68 15.55
C LEU A 361 5.21 1.68 16.70
N GLY A 362 4.06 1.39 17.30
CA GLY A 362 3.83 0.21 18.12
C GLY A 362 3.18 -0.89 17.27
N TYR A 363 3.76 -2.10 17.24
CA TYR A 363 3.28 -3.20 16.41
C TYR A 363 3.09 -4.46 17.26
N CYS A 364 1.84 -4.94 17.37
CA CYS A 364 1.45 -6.06 18.21
C CYS A 364 0.26 -6.85 17.63
N ILE A 365 0.52 -7.85 16.78
CA ILE A 365 -0.56 -8.60 16.10
C ILE A 365 -1.08 -9.77 16.92
N ASP A 366 -0.22 -10.67 17.37
CA ASP A 366 -0.63 -11.86 18.14
C ASP A 366 -0.47 -11.62 19.64
N SER A 367 -1.47 -10.95 20.22
CA SER A 367 -1.55 -10.77 21.66
C SER A 367 -2.99 -10.77 22.16
N GLY A 368 -3.22 -11.50 23.25
CA GLY A 368 -4.32 -11.27 24.18
C GLY A 368 -4.22 -9.88 24.82
N PHE A 369 -5.34 -9.40 25.34
CA PHE A 369 -5.38 -8.11 26.01
C PHE A 369 -4.77 -8.20 27.42
N LYS A 370 -3.77 -7.36 27.68
CA LYS A 370 -3.20 -7.12 29.00
C LYS A 370 -2.72 -5.67 29.06
N GLU A 371 -3.13 -4.93 30.09
CA GLU A 371 -2.98 -3.47 30.11
C GLU A 371 -1.52 -3.02 30.05
N ASP A 372 -0.63 -3.61 30.85
CA ASP A 372 0.81 -3.30 30.86
C ASP A 372 1.49 -3.58 29.52
N VAL A 373 1.07 -4.64 28.83
CA VAL A 373 1.56 -4.98 27.48
C VAL A 373 1.09 -3.93 26.47
N PHE A 374 -0.15 -3.47 26.58
CA PHE A 374 -0.70 -2.44 25.70
C PHE A 374 -0.07 -1.08 25.97
N ASP A 375 0.13 -0.69 27.23
CA ASP A 375 0.81 0.55 27.62
C ASP A 375 2.19 0.67 26.95
N PHE A 376 2.92 -0.44 26.85
CA PHE A 376 4.20 -0.48 26.14
C PHE A 376 4.06 -0.10 24.66
N PHE A 377 3.06 -0.59 23.92
CA PHE A 377 2.91 -0.28 22.49
C PHE A 377 2.29 1.09 22.24
N PHE A 378 1.39 1.52 23.12
CA PHE A 378 0.64 2.77 23.00
C PHE A 378 1.42 4.04 23.35
N GLN A 379 2.71 3.91 23.69
CA GLN A 379 3.62 5.05 23.72
C GLN A 379 3.89 5.65 22.33
N ALA A 380 3.59 4.92 21.24
CA ALA A 380 3.84 5.36 19.88
C ALA A 380 2.76 6.28 19.30
N THR A 381 3.13 7.13 18.34
CA THR A 381 2.20 7.99 17.59
C THR A 381 1.31 7.21 16.62
N THR A 382 1.73 6.03 16.21
CA THR A 382 0.89 5.07 15.46
C THR A 382 0.99 3.71 16.10
N VAL A 383 -0.14 3.03 16.28
CA VAL A 383 -0.20 1.69 16.86
C VAL A 383 -0.99 0.78 15.94
N ILE A 384 -0.43 -0.39 15.64
CA ILE A 384 -1.11 -1.48 14.95
C ILE A 384 -1.26 -2.64 15.92
N VAL A 385 -2.49 -3.01 16.22
CA VAL A 385 -2.80 -4.18 17.06
C VAL A 385 -3.61 -5.22 16.31
N GLY A 386 -3.39 -6.48 16.63
CA GLY A 386 -4.28 -7.54 16.19
C GLY A 386 -5.48 -7.66 17.10
N ALA A 387 -6.67 -7.76 16.50
CA ALA A 387 -7.91 -7.93 17.22
C ALA A 387 -8.84 -8.88 16.47
N ARG A 388 -9.69 -9.58 17.24
CA ARG A 388 -10.69 -10.53 16.74
C ARG A 388 -12.10 -10.11 17.17
N SER A 389 -13.11 -10.69 16.54
CA SER A 389 -14.52 -10.49 16.95
C SER A 389 -14.78 -10.99 18.38
N ASN A 390 -14.19 -12.12 18.75
CA ASN A 390 -14.30 -12.71 20.08
C ASN A 390 -12.96 -12.66 20.82
N ALA A 391 -13.00 -12.27 22.10
CA ALA A 391 -11.84 -12.27 22.97
C ALA A 391 -11.38 -13.71 23.26
N SER A 392 -10.08 -13.88 23.41
CA SER A 392 -9.49 -15.10 23.95
C SER A 392 -8.27 -14.77 24.80
N LYS A 393 -7.71 -15.77 25.49
CA LYS A 393 -6.44 -15.59 26.18
C LYS A 393 -5.29 -15.18 25.25
N GLU A 394 -5.42 -15.49 23.96
CA GLU A 394 -4.33 -15.39 22.98
C GLU A 394 -4.50 -14.23 22.01
N HIS A 395 -5.69 -13.64 21.95
CA HIS A 395 -6.05 -12.57 21.03
C HIS A 395 -7.05 -11.62 21.68
N ALA A 396 -6.71 -10.33 21.66
CA ALA A 396 -7.62 -9.26 22.07
C ALA A 396 -8.84 -9.19 21.15
N SER A 397 -9.96 -8.74 21.71
CA SER A 397 -11.17 -8.42 20.96
C SER A 397 -11.21 -6.97 20.51
N PHE A 398 -12.02 -6.67 19.48
CA PHE A 398 -12.31 -5.28 19.11
C PHE A 398 -12.82 -4.46 20.30
N THR A 399 -13.68 -5.05 21.14
CA THR A 399 -14.21 -4.38 22.34
C THR A 399 -13.14 -4.03 23.36
N GLU A 400 -12.19 -4.93 23.62
CA GLU A 400 -11.09 -4.68 24.56
C GLU A 400 -10.17 -3.54 24.08
N VAL A 401 -9.77 -3.58 22.81
CA VAL A 401 -8.93 -2.54 22.21
C VAL A 401 -9.62 -1.18 22.30
N VAL A 402 -10.91 -1.11 21.94
CA VAL A 402 -11.65 0.15 21.97
C VAL A 402 -11.84 0.67 23.39
N ASN A 403 -12.16 -0.19 24.35
CA ASN A 403 -12.31 0.21 25.73
C ASN A 403 -11.00 0.77 26.30
N TYR A 404 -9.88 0.18 25.91
CA TYR A 404 -8.56 0.69 26.27
C TYR A 404 -8.27 2.06 25.62
N VAL A 405 -8.54 2.22 24.32
CA VAL A 405 -8.38 3.52 23.62
C VAL A 405 -9.26 4.61 24.25
N ARG A 406 -10.51 4.28 24.60
CA ARG A 406 -11.42 5.20 25.32
C ARG A 406 -10.93 5.57 26.70
N LYS A 407 -10.27 4.65 27.39
CA LYS A 407 -9.71 4.87 28.73
C LYS A 407 -8.53 5.82 28.67
N ILE A 408 -7.59 5.63 27.73
CA ILE A 408 -6.38 6.45 27.65
C ILE A 408 -6.57 7.76 26.88
N GLN A 409 -7.60 7.84 26.01
CA GLN A 409 -7.93 9.00 25.17
C GLN A 409 -6.69 9.61 24.50
N PRO A 410 -6.00 8.84 23.64
CA PRO A 410 -4.73 9.30 23.12
C PRO A 410 -5.00 10.45 22.14
N LYS A 411 -4.47 11.64 22.43
CA LYS A 411 -4.77 12.84 21.64
C LYS A 411 -4.19 12.80 20.23
N GLU A 412 -3.06 12.11 20.05
CA GLU A 412 -2.26 12.12 18.82
C GLU A 412 -1.94 10.72 18.29
N THR A 413 -2.31 9.66 19.01
CA THR A 413 -2.03 8.28 18.57
C THR A 413 -3.08 7.80 17.58
N LYS A 414 -2.65 7.45 16.38
CA LYS A 414 -3.47 6.74 15.39
C LYS A 414 -3.47 5.25 15.70
N VAL A 415 -4.65 4.64 15.86
CA VAL A 415 -4.78 3.23 16.23
C VAL A 415 -5.41 2.45 15.09
N TYR A 416 -4.71 1.43 14.64
CA TYR A 416 -5.16 0.53 13.58
C TYR A 416 -5.33 -0.89 14.14
N ILE A 417 -6.39 -1.57 13.70
CA ILE A 417 -6.65 -2.98 14.01
C ILE A 417 -6.54 -3.86 12.77
N THR A 418 -5.95 -5.04 12.89
CA THR A 418 -6.06 -6.07 11.83
C THR A 418 -7.44 -6.72 11.92
N GLY A 419 -8.19 -6.76 10.82
CA GLY A 419 -9.61 -7.13 10.82
C GLY A 419 -9.94 -8.62 10.87
N TYR A 420 -9.28 -9.41 11.72
CA TYR A 420 -9.52 -10.85 11.76
C TYR A 420 -10.95 -11.17 12.23
N GLY A 421 -11.77 -11.73 11.34
CA GLY A 421 -13.19 -12.02 11.62
C GLY A 421 -14.13 -10.83 11.41
N ILE A 422 -13.68 -9.74 10.76
CA ILE A 422 -14.57 -8.73 10.17
C ILE A 422 -15.00 -9.25 8.80
N ASP A 423 -16.31 -9.31 8.57
CA ASP A 423 -16.86 -9.69 7.27
C ASP A 423 -16.58 -8.59 6.24
N ALA A 424 -16.17 -8.95 5.03
CA ALA A 424 -15.95 -7.97 3.96
C ALA A 424 -17.25 -7.23 3.58
N GLU A 425 -18.41 -7.86 3.80
CA GLU A 425 -19.74 -7.26 3.61
C GLU A 425 -20.15 -6.34 4.76
N TYR A 426 -19.56 -6.50 5.95
CA TYR A 426 -19.87 -5.74 7.17
C TYR A 426 -18.58 -5.19 7.78
N PRO A 427 -18.03 -4.10 7.20
CA PRO A 427 -16.83 -3.47 7.75
C PRO A 427 -17.07 -3.06 9.19
N TYR A 428 -16.03 -3.10 10.02
CA TYR A 428 -16.12 -2.57 11.37
C TYR A 428 -16.42 -1.08 11.29
N GLU A 429 -17.67 -0.72 11.56
CA GLU A 429 -18.12 0.68 11.67
C GLU A 429 -17.47 1.26 12.94
N GLY A 430 -16.24 1.74 12.74
CA GLY A 430 -15.31 2.16 13.76
C GLY A 430 -15.96 2.95 14.88
N LEU A 431 -15.78 2.48 16.11
CA LEU A 431 -15.93 3.36 17.26
C LEU A 431 -14.87 4.48 17.16
N PRO A 432 -15.17 5.72 17.57
CA PRO A 432 -14.26 6.86 17.40
C PRO A 432 -12.86 6.56 17.95
N GLY A 433 -11.83 6.77 17.12
CA GLY A 433 -10.41 6.64 17.51
C GLY A 433 -9.73 5.32 17.16
N VAL A 434 -10.41 4.38 16.47
CA VAL A 434 -9.79 3.13 15.96
C VAL A 434 -10.18 2.90 14.50
N GLU A 435 -9.19 2.68 13.65
CA GLU A 435 -9.36 2.43 12.21
C GLU A 435 -9.03 0.97 11.85
N GLN A 436 -9.70 0.43 10.83
CA GLN A 436 -9.38 -0.89 10.30
C GLN A 436 -8.19 -0.78 9.33
N LEU A 437 -7.13 -1.54 9.59
CA LEU A 437 -6.00 -1.68 8.67
C LEU A 437 -6.42 -2.51 7.45
N ARG A 438 -6.04 -2.05 6.26
CA ARG A 438 -6.30 -2.75 4.99
C ARG A 438 -4.98 -3.23 4.37
N ALA A 439 -5.03 -4.37 3.68
CA ALA A 439 -3.90 -4.82 2.87
C ALA A 439 -3.60 -3.80 1.77
N ASN A 440 -2.33 -3.65 1.42
CA ASN A 440 -1.80 -2.65 0.49
C ASN A 440 -2.00 -1.19 0.92
N GLN A 441 -2.35 -0.93 2.18
CA GLN A 441 -2.49 0.44 2.69
C GLN A 441 -1.13 1.03 3.07
N TYR A 442 -0.93 2.30 2.73
CA TYR A 442 0.19 3.11 3.24
C TYR A 442 -0.26 3.95 4.44
N ILE A 443 0.61 4.06 5.44
CA ILE A 443 0.42 4.88 6.63
C ILE A 443 1.65 5.76 6.84
N ALA A 444 1.45 7.07 6.92
CA ALA A 444 2.51 8.00 7.32
C ALA A 444 2.81 7.85 8.82
N LEU A 445 4.05 7.50 9.16
CA LEU A 445 4.52 7.40 10.54
C LEU A 445 5.25 8.68 10.99
N TRP A 446 5.87 9.41 10.06
CA TRP A 446 6.60 10.65 10.33
C TRP A 446 6.66 11.57 9.11
N ASP A 447 6.47 12.88 9.30
CA ASP A 447 6.67 13.94 8.31
C ASP A 447 7.68 15.00 8.82
N GLU A 448 8.40 15.69 7.93
CA GLU A 448 9.39 16.71 8.34
C GLU A 448 8.78 17.99 8.94
N GLU A 449 7.49 18.26 8.73
CA GLU A 449 6.84 19.49 9.22
C GLU A 449 6.45 19.45 10.71
N THR A 450 6.29 18.26 11.30
CA THR A 450 5.99 18.11 12.74
C THR A 450 7.13 18.52 13.67
N ASP A 451 8.35 18.75 13.16
CA ASP A 451 9.52 19.22 13.94
C ASP A 451 9.65 20.75 13.93
N SER A 452 8.86 21.47 13.13
CA SER A 452 8.97 22.94 13.03
C SER A 452 8.20 23.71 14.12
N ASN A 453 7.48 23.00 14.99
CA ASN A 453 6.68 23.55 16.09
C ASN A 453 6.99 22.94 17.47
N SER A 454 8.11 22.23 17.63
CA SER A 454 8.57 21.70 18.94
C SER A 454 9.76 22.44 19.50
#